data_AF-A0A7J0EBS5-F1
#
_entry.id   AF-A0A7J0EBS5-F1
#
_cell.length_a   1.000
_cell.length_b   1.000
_cell.length_c   1.000
_cell.angle_alpha   90.00
_cell.angle_beta   90.00
_cell.angle_gamma   90.00
#
_symmetry.space_group_name_H-M   'P 1'
#
loop_
_entity.id
_entity.type
_entity.pdbx_description
1 polymer ?
#
loop_
_entity_poly.entity_id
_entity_poly.type
_entity_poly.pdbx_seq_one_letter_code
_entity_poly.pdbx_strand_id
1 'polypeptide(L)'
;MIIAALNSQRVRFHNTGPSWVPGVIVMSIEDGQEGIPGLSQLDPLYAYIVVIVNACPNAASFAIPALRTRTFELHPLQVMSTDEIVKNSTYEALTGCFTVPPRTTSVFVEYRNI
;
A
#
# COMPACT_ATOMS: atom_id res chain seq x y z
N MET A 1 1.74 -13.55 15.83
CA MET A 1 1.95 -14.15 14.51
C MET A 1 0.62 -14.04 13.77
N ILE A 2 0.38 -12.95 13.03
CA ILE A 2 -0.84 -12.82 12.22
C ILE A 2 -0.56 -13.55 10.91
N ILE A 3 -1.04 -14.79 10.83
CA ILE A 3 -1.03 -15.58 9.60
C ILE A 3 -2.26 -15.16 8.82
N ALA A 4 -2.09 -14.40 7.75
CA ALA A 4 -3.16 -14.12 6.80
C ALA A 4 -2.99 -15.03 5.59
N ALA A 5 -3.54 -16.23 5.66
CA ALA A 5 -3.82 -17.06 4.49
C ALA A 5 -5.24 -16.73 3.99
N LEU A 6 -5.38 -15.57 3.36
CA LEU A 6 -6.54 -15.22 2.54
C LEU A 6 -6.03 -15.09 1.11
N ASN A 7 -6.22 -16.15 0.32
CA ASN A 7 -5.90 -16.26 -1.11
C ASN A 7 -4.59 -15.55 -1.53
N SER A 8 -3.45 -16.25 -1.41
CA SER A 8 -2.07 -15.76 -1.63
C SER A 8 -1.81 -15.10 -2.99
N GLN A 9 -2.77 -15.15 -3.91
CA GLN A 9 -2.60 -14.64 -5.27
C GLN A 9 -2.71 -13.11 -5.34
N ARG A 10 -3.46 -12.46 -4.43
CA ARG A 10 -3.72 -11.00 -4.46
C ARG A 10 -3.07 -10.24 -3.32
N VAL A 11 -3.13 -10.80 -2.11
CA VAL A 11 -2.68 -10.12 -0.89
C VAL A 11 -1.24 -10.50 -0.58
N ARG A 12 -0.40 -9.50 -0.32
CA ARG A 12 0.99 -9.70 0.12
C ARG A 12 1.32 -8.79 1.29
N PHE A 13 2.19 -9.25 2.19
CA PHE A 13 2.72 -8.45 3.29
C PHE A 13 4.22 -8.23 3.07
N HIS A 14 4.66 -6.97 3.21
CA HIS A 14 6.03 -6.58 2.85
C HIS A 14 6.94 -6.40 4.06
N ASN A 15 6.42 -5.96 5.20
CA ASN A 15 7.19 -5.83 6.44
C ASN A 15 7.27 -7.18 7.18
N THR A 16 8.07 -8.10 6.64
CA THR A 16 8.22 -9.47 7.13
C THR A 16 9.69 -9.87 7.30
N GLY A 17 9.95 -11.03 7.91
CA GLY A 17 11.31 -11.53 8.14
C GLY A 17 11.95 -11.03 9.44
N PRO A 18 13.23 -11.38 9.69
CA PRO A 18 13.90 -11.09 10.95
C PRO A 18 14.21 -9.60 11.16
N SER A 19 14.27 -8.81 10.08
CA SER A 19 14.53 -7.36 10.10
C SER A 19 13.26 -6.53 9.99
N TRP A 20 12.10 -7.09 10.34
CA TRP A 20 10.84 -6.37 10.31
C TRP A 20 10.85 -5.15 11.24
N VAL A 21 10.13 -4.10 10.85
CA VAL A 21 9.97 -2.88 11.65
C VAL A 21 8.81 -3.08 12.64
N PRO A 22 9.06 -3.06 13.97
CA PRO A 22 7.99 -3.20 14.95
C PRO A 22 6.90 -2.14 14.81
N GLY A 23 5.64 -2.54 15.03
CA GLY A 23 4.50 -1.61 15.02
C GLY A 23 4.04 -1.14 13.63
N VAL A 24 4.63 -1.66 12.55
CA VAL A 24 4.26 -1.33 11.18
C VAL A 24 3.72 -2.56 10.45
N ILE A 25 2.58 -2.44 9.78
CA ILE A 25 2.06 -3.44 8.85
C ILE A 25 2.04 -2.81 7.46
N VAL A 26 2.57 -3.52 6.47
CA VAL A 26 2.59 -3.07 5.07
C VAL A 26 1.94 -4.18 4.24
N MET A 27 0.75 -3.92 3.74
CA MET A 27 -0.06 -4.87 2.97
C MET A 27 -0.29 -4.31 1.57
N SER A 28 -0.15 -5.15 0.55
CA SER A 28 -0.61 -4.84 -0.80
C SER A 28 -1.72 -5.76 -1.24
N ILE A 29 -2.59 -5.24 -2.10
CA ILE A 29 -3.63 -5.98 -2.80
C ILE A 29 -3.49 -5.66 -4.28
N GLU A 30 -3.15 -6.68 -5.06
CA GLU A 30 -3.09 -6.60 -6.51
C GLU A 30 -4.40 -7.11 -7.10
N ASP A 31 -5.02 -6.33 -7.98
CA ASP A 31 -6.17 -6.79 -8.73
C ASP A 31 -5.76 -7.31 -10.12
N GLY A 32 -6.60 -8.18 -10.68
CA GLY A 32 -6.43 -8.69 -12.02
C GLY A 32 -6.82 -7.67 -13.07
N GLN A 33 -6.53 -8.00 -14.33
CA GLN A 33 -6.85 -7.19 -15.49
C GLN A 33 -7.67 -8.02 -16.47
N GLU A 34 -8.80 -7.48 -16.91
CA GLU A 34 -9.63 -8.15 -17.90
C GLU A 34 -8.84 -8.40 -19.19
N GLY A 35 -9.00 -9.61 -19.77
CA GLY A 35 -8.27 -10.03 -20.97
C GLY A 35 -6.82 -10.48 -20.73
N ILE A 36 -6.28 -10.36 -19.51
CA ILE A 36 -4.94 -10.87 -19.17
C ILE A 36 -5.08 -12.19 -18.39
N PRO A 37 -4.39 -13.28 -18.79
CA PRO A 37 -4.39 -14.52 -18.03
C PRO A 37 -3.89 -14.32 -16.60
N GLY A 38 -4.58 -14.92 -15.62
CA GLY A 38 -4.22 -14.83 -14.21
C GLY A 38 -5.42 -14.48 -13.35
N LEU A 39 -5.32 -13.38 -12.62
CA LEU A 39 -6.39 -12.89 -11.76
C LEU A 39 -7.49 -12.24 -12.58
N SER A 40 -8.75 -12.50 -12.21
CA SER A 40 -9.89 -11.74 -12.74
C SER A 40 -9.84 -10.29 -12.27
N GLN A 41 -10.33 -9.35 -13.08
CA GLN A 41 -10.56 -7.98 -12.63
C GLN A 41 -11.78 -7.93 -11.70
N LEU A 42 -11.64 -7.32 -10.53
CA LEU A 42 -12.67 -7.18 -9.51
C LEU A 42 -13.07 -5.71 -9.28
N ASP A 43 -12.09 -4.82 -9.28
CA ASP A 43 -12.26 -3.39 -9.06
C ASP A 43 -12.19 -2.65 -10.41
N PRO A 44 -13.21 -1.88 -10.81
CA PRO A 44 -13.19 -1.16 -12.08
C PRO A 44 -12.26 0.07 -12.09
N LEU A 45 -11.83 0.57 -10.93
CA LEU A 45 -11.08 1.82 -10.78
C LEU A 45 -9.60 1.59 -10.44
N TYR A 46 -9.32 0.68 -9.52
CA TYR A 46 -7.96 0.51 -8.97
C TYR A 46 -7.34 -0.81 -9.38
N ALA A 47 -6.13 -0.75 -9.94
CA ALA A 47 -5.34 -1.94 -10.28
C ALA A 47 -4.59 -2.50 -9.06
N TYR A 48 -4.25 -1.61 -8.12
CA TYR A 48 -3.37 -1.96 -7.03
C TYR A 48 -3.63 -1.06 -5.82
N ILE A 49 -3.61 -1.64 -4.63
CA ILE A 49 -3.79 -0.93 -3.36
C ILE A 49 -2.64 -1.29 -2.42
N VAL A 50 -2.08 -0.31 -1.74
CA VAL A 50 -1.11 -0.50 -0.65
C VAL A 50 -1.66 0.13 0.61
N VAL A 51 -1.83 -0.67 1.65
CA VAL A 51 -2.29 -0.25 2.97
C VAL A 51 -1.14 -0.35 3.95
N ILE A 52 -0.84 0.76 4.63
CA ILE A 52 0.21 0.82 5.63
C ILE A 52 -0.40 1.29 6.94
N VAL A 53 -0.25 0.48 7.98
CA VAL A 53 -0.64 0.81 9.35
C VAL A 53 0.63 1.08 10.15
N ASN A 54 0.84 2.32 10.55
CA ASN A 54 1.94 2.72 11.42
C ASN A 54 1.40 2.99 12.84
N ALA A 55 1.59 2.07 13.77
CA ALA A 55 1.22 2.24 15.16
C ALA A 55 2.29 2.97 15.99
N CYS A 56 3.46 3.24 15.41
CA CYS A 56 4.59 3.86 16.09
C CYS A 56 4.38 5.36 16.33
N PRO A 57 5.02 5.94 17.37
CA PRO A 57 5.01 7.38 17.61
C PRO A 57 5.89 8.18 16.63
N ASN A 58 6.60 7.50 15.74
CA ASN A 58 7.51 8.11 14.76
C ASN A 58 7.00 7.80 13.34
N ALA A 59 7.39 8.62 12.37
CA ALA A 59 7.13 8.32 10.97
C ALA A 59 7.83 7.01 10.55
N ALA A 60 7.19 6.26 9.67
CA ALA A 60 7.74 5.04 9.10
C ALA A 60 7.95 5.24 7.60
N SER A 61 9.14 4.89 7.10
CA SER A 61 9.44 4.83 5.67
C SER A 61 9.77 3.40 5.29
N PHE A 62 9.15 2.90 4.23
CA PHE A 62 9.28 1.52 3.80
C PHE A 62 9.44 1.44 2.28
N ALA A 63 10.60 0.98 1.82
CA ALA A 63 10.88 0.79 0.41
C ALA A 63 10.45 -0.61 -0.03
N ILE A 64 9.63 -0.69 -1.08
CA ILE A 64 9.24 -1.93 -1.73
C ILE A 64 9.79 -1.86 -3.17
N PRO A 65 11.00 -2.40 -3.45
CA PRO A 65 11.62 -2.26 -4.76
C PRO A 65 10.76 -2.81 -5.92
N ALA A 66 9.94 -3.84 -5.65
CA ALA A 66 9.00 -4.41 -6.62
C ALA A 66 7.88 -3.44 -7.04
N LEU A 67 7.65 -2.38 -6.26
CA LEU A 67 6.64 -1.35 -6.52
C LEU A 67 7.28 -0.04 -7.00
N ARG A 68 8.52 -0.05 -7.51
CA ARG A 68 9.09 1.10 -8.23
C ARG A 68 8.33 1.38 -9.52
N THR A 69 8.45 2.62 -9.99
CA THR A 69 7.90 3.12 -11.27
C THR A 69 6.39 2.93 -11.44
N ARG A 70 5.67 2.64 -10.36
CA ARG A 70 4.21 2.61 -10.28
C ARG A 70 3.68 4.02 -10.07
N THR A 71 2.39 4.22 -10.27
CA THR A 71 1.75 5.54 -10.14
C THR A 71 0.80 5.58 -8.94
N PHE A 72 1.32 5.20 -7.77
CA PHE A 72 0.54 5.24 -6.54
C PHE A 72 0.30 6.67 -6.08
N GLU A 73 -0.92 6.94 -5.66
CA GLU A 73 -1.34 8.19 -5.04
C GLU A 73 -2.03 7.89 -3.71
N LEU A 74 -2.03 8.86 -2.78
CA LEU A 74 -2.82 8.73 -1.56
C LEU A 74 -4.30 8.65 -1.93
N HIS A 75 -5.04 7.73 -1.30
CA HIS A 75 -6.44 7.50 -1.60
C HIS A 75 -7.24 8.82 -1.48
N PRO A 76 -8.15 9.16 -2.43
CA PRO A 76 -8.83 10.46 -2.46
C PRO A 76 -9.54 10.85 -1.16
N LEU A 77 -10.16 9.87 -0.47
CA LEU A 77 -10.78 10.11 0.84
C LEU A 77 -9.78 10.55 1.92
N GLN A 78 -8.52 10.12 1.85
CA GLN A 78 -7.48 10.54 2.79
C GLN A 78 -6.90 11.90 2.40
N VAL A 79 -6.79 12.20 1.10
CA VAL A 79 -6.44 13.55 0.62
C VAL A 79 -7.48 14.58 1.08
N MET A 80 -8.77 14.22 1.02
CA MET A 80 -9.89 15.07 1.44
C MET A 80 -10.25 14.93 2.92
N SER A 81 -9.43 14.23 3.72
CA SER A 81 -9.71 13.98 5.13
C SER A 81 -9.68 15.27 5.96
N THR A 82 -10.40 15.29 7.08
CA THR A 82 -10.25 16.33 8.11
C THR A 82 -9.01 16.12 8.99
N ASP A 83 -8.43 14.92 8.97
CA ASP A 83 -7.15 14.64 9.60
C ASP A 83 -6.02 15.18 8.71
N GLU A 84 -5.37 16.26 9.15
CA GLU A 84 -4.24 16.86 8.43
C GLU A 84 -2.98 16.00 8.47
N ILE A 85 -2.87 15.06 9.42
CA ILE A 85 -1.67 14.24 9.57
C ILE A 85 -1.58 13.26 8.39
N VAL A 86 -2.65 12.52 8.09
CA VAL A 86 -2.64 11.50 7.03
C VAL A 86 -2.32 12.06 5.65
N LYS A 87 -2.64 13.34 5.38
CA LYS A 87 -2.33 14.01 4.10
C LYS A 87 -0.83 14.12 3.82
N ASN A 88 0.00 14.03 4.84
CA ASN A 88 1.46 14.04 4.72
C ASN A 88 2.04 12.67 4.33
N SER A 89 1.21 11.68 4.05
CA SER A 89 1.64 10.37 3.57
C SER A 89 2.08 10.46 2.12
N THR A 90 3.26 9.91 1.79
CA THR A 90 3.85 10.06 0.45
C THR A 90 4.31 8.72 -0.12
N TYR A 91 4.40 8.68 -1.45
CA TYR A 91 5.01 7.61 -2.20
C TYR A 91 6.02 8.22 -3.19
N GLU A 92 7.23 7.65 -3.23
CA GLU A 92 8.28 8.03 -4.16
C GLU A 92 8.49 6.94 -5.22
N ALA A 93 8.12 7.24 -6.47
CA ALA A 93 8.09 6.25 -7.55
C ALA A 93 9.47 5.66 -7.89
N LEU A 94 10.54 6.45 -7.84
CA LEU A 94 11.87 5.98 -8.24
C LEU A 94 12.43 4.91 -7.30
N THR A 95 12.18 5.05 -6.00
CA THR A 95 12.67 4.12 -4.98
C THR A 95 11.64 3.06 -4.60
N GLY A 96 10.35 3.34 -4.85
CA GLY A 96 9.22 2.54 -4.36
C GLY A 96 9.02 2.73 -2.85
N CYS A 97 9.38 3.90 -2.32
CA CYS A 97 9.36 4.20 -0.90
C CYS A 97 8.04 4.85 -0.50
N PHE A 98 7.35 4.26 0.47
CA PHE A 98 6.18 4.83 1.10
C PHE A 98 6.56 5.43 2.46
N THR A 99 6.11 6.65 2.74
CA THR A 99 6.29 7.29 4.04
C THR A 99 4.94 7.56 4.68
N VAL A 100 4.79 7.11 5.92
CA VAL A 100 3.55 7.22 6.70
C VAL A 100 3.84 7.92 8.03
N PRO A 101 3.09 8.98 8.37
CA PRO A 101 3.25 9.70 9.63
C PRO A 101 3.06 8.80 10.87
N PRO A 102 3.45 9.30 12.07
CA PRO A 102 3.15 8.63 13.34
C PRO A 102 1.67 8.25 13.50
N ARG A 103 1.39 7.09 14.11
CA ARG A 103 0.04 6.66 14.53
C ARG A 103 -1.04 6.80 13.43
N THR A 104 -0.65 6.51 12.18
CA THR A 104 -1.47 6.77 10.99
C THR A 104 -1.68 5.49 10.20
N THR A 105 -2.86 5.34 9.60
CA THR A 105 -3.10 4.38 8.52
C THR A 105 -3.20 5.13 7.21
N SER A 106 -2.38 4.76 6.24
CA SER A 106 -2.37 5.36 4.91
C SER A 106 -2.68 4.31 3.86
N VAL A 107 -3.54 4.66 2.92
CA VAL A 107 -3.99 3.83 1.80
C VAL A 107 -3.54 4.52 0.53
N PHE A 108 -2.70 3.86 -0.23
CA PHE A 108 -2.26 4.30 -1.54
C PHE A 108 -2.92 3.45 -2.61
N VAL A 109 -3.30 4.07 -3.72
CA VAL A 109 -3.99 3.43 -4.83
C VAL A 109 -3.29 3.73 -6.15
N GLU A 110 -3.25 2.74 -7.03
CA GLU A 110 -2.89 2.91 -8.43
C GLU A 110 -4.16 2.78 -9.26
N TYR A 111 -4.52 3.85 -9.96
CA TYR A 111 -5.62 3.81 -10.92
C TYR A 111 -5.29 2.86 -12.08
N ARG A 112 -6.32 2.25 -12.65
CA ARG A 112 -6.18 1.57 -13.93
C ARG A 112 -5.90 2.60 -15.02
N ASN A 113 -4.93 2.29 -15.87
CA ASN A 113 -4.81 2.96 -17.16
C ASN A 113 -5.92 2.40 -18.06
N ILE A 114 -6.90 3.23 -18.37
CA ILE A 114 -7.99 2.93 -19.30
C ILE A 114 -7.50 3.12 -20.74
#